data_AF-A0A1F8FKX5-F1
#
_entry.id   AF-A0A1F8FKX5-F1
#
_cell.length_a   1.000
_cell.length_b   1.000
_cell.length_c   1.000
_cell.angle_alpha   90.00
_cell.angle_beta   90.00
_cell.angle_gamma   90.00
#
_symmetry.space_group_name_H-M   'P 1'
#
loop_
_entity.id
_entity.type
_entity.pdbx_description
1 polymer ?
#
loop_
_entity_poly.entity_id
_entity_poly.type
_entity_poly.pdbx_seq_one_letter_code
_entity_poly.pdbx_strand_id
1 'polypeptide(L)'
;MEEEHLKNFINSTIFLVKLFVGLKDKFLSQKLYDKISGLIAGYVGLFVLKGERAESGNASHNLRFIELKNYIDSLLELLDYLEHSKIVPISPLLYARRNLLDFKLSLIKLHQYKSVSSVSKPKENKPIIFVSKNVQPRNLKESSNKERILNFIKKSPNSRTKEIIYEFSILSNRTVKRNLKELLDEGFIKKISKDNAVYYNCK
;
A
#
# COMPACT_ATOMS: atom_id res chain seq x y z
N MET A 1 7.77 -2.15 15.27
CA MET A 1 6.80 -1.81 14.20
C MET A 1 5.38 -2.21 14.60
N GLU A 2 5.12 -3.46 15.01
CA GLU A 2 3.75 -3.87 15.41
C GLU A 2 3.17 -3.03 16.55
N GLU A 3 3.97 -2.71 17.58
CA GLU A 3 3.56 -1.81 18.67
C GLU A 3 3.25 -0.38 18.20
N GLU A 4 3.93 0.12 17.16
CA GLU A 4 3.72 1.47 16.63
C GLU A 4 2.39 1.55 15.87
N HIS A 5 2.05 0.53 15.08
CA HIS A 5 0.76 0.44 14.39
C HIS A 5 -0.41 0.36 15.37
N LEU A 6 -0.27 -0.47 16.41
CA LEU A 6 -1.28 -0.60 17.46
C LEU A 6 -1.45 0.71 18.21
N LYS A 7 -0.36 1.38 18.59
CA LYS A 7 -0.39 2.69 19.23
C LYS A 7 -1.11 3.74 18.37
N ASN A 8 -0.79 3.82 17.08
CA ASN A 8 -1.42 4.77 16.17
C ASN A 8 -2.91 4.47 15.97
N PHE A 9 -3.30 3.19 15.92
CA PHE A 9 -4.70 2.77 15.87
C PHE A 9 -5.47 3.16 17.14
N ILE A 10 -4.91 2.87 18.32
CA ILE A 10 -5.51 3.22 19.62
C ILE A 10 -5.69 4.73 19.73
N ASN A 11 -4.65 5.50 19.41
CA ASN A 11 -4.73 6.96 19.46
C ASN A 11 -5.80 7.50 18.51
N SER A 12 -5.85 7.00 17.27
CA SER A 12 -6.88 7.38 16.30
C SER A 12 -8.29 7.11 16.85
N THR A 13 -8.50 5.93 17.42
CA THR A 13 -9.79 5.53 18.00
C THR A 13 -10.17 6.43 19.17
N ILE A 14 -9.24 6.71 20.09
CA ILE A 14 -9.48 7.60 21.23
C ILE A 14 -9.91 9.00 20.78
N PHE A 15 -9.21 9.58 19.79
CA PHE A 15 -9.56 10.92 19.31
C PHE A 15 -10.87 10.96 18.53
N LEU A 16 -11.21 9.90 17.79
CA LEU A 16 -12.51 9.77 17.14
C LEU A 16 -13.65 9.63 18.16
N VAL A 17 -13.44 8.88 19.24
CA VAL A 17 -14.42 8.76 20.34
C VAL A 17 -14.56 10.09 21.10
N LYS A 18 -13.47 10.82 21.35
CA LYS A 18 -13.54 12.17 21.92
C LYS A 18 -14.31 13.14 21.02
N LEU A 19 -14.12 13.03 19.71
CA LEU A 19 -14.89 13.81 18.72
C LEU A 19 -16.38 13.45 18.77
N PHE A 20 -16.70 12.17 18.90
CA PHE A 20 -18.07 11.67 19.03
C PHE A 20 -18.80 12.26 20.24
N VAL A 21 -18.16 12.37 21.41
CA VAL A 21 -18.76 13.00 22.60
C VAL A 21 -19.08 14.48 22.36
N GLY A 22 -18.31 15.16 21.50
CA GLY A 22 -18.52 16.56 21.15
C GLY A 22 -19.65 16.82 20.13
N LEU A 23 -20.19 15.78 19.50
CA LEU A 23 -21.24 15.91 18.48
C LEU A 23 -22.63 15.93 19.11
N LYS A 24 -23.33 17.06 18.93
CA LYS A 24 -24.72 17.24 19.38
C LYS A 24 -25.76 16.68 18.39
N ASP A 25 -25.39 16.60 17.12
CA ASP A 25 -26.27 16.14 16.06
C ASP A 25 -26.39 14.60 16.08
N LYS A 26 -27.61 14.10 16.28
CA LYS A 26 -27.88 12.64 16.38
C LYS A 26 -27.52 11.89 15.11
N PHE A 27 -27.79 12.46 13.94
CA PHE A 27 -27.52 11.83 12.66
C PHE A 27 -26.01 11.73 12.42
N LEU A 28 -25.27 12.81 12.67
CA LEU A 28 -23.82 12.83 12.52
C LEU A 28 -23.11 11.96 13.56
N SER A 29 -23.62 11.93 14.79
CA SER A 29 -23.13 11.01 15.83
C SER A 29 -23.32 9.57 15.39
N GLN A 30 -24.51 9.18 14.92
CA GLN A 30 -24.73 7.82 14.41
C GLN A 30 -23.80 7.49 13.24
N LYS A 31 -23.68 8.41 12.27
CA LYS A 31 -22.80 8.22 11.10
C LYS A 31 -21.32 8.08 11.50
N LEU A 32 -20.87 8.83 12.51
CA LEU A 32 -19.52 8.71 13.03
C LEU A 32 -19.33 7.38 13.77
N TYR A 33 -20.31 6.97 14.58
CA TYR A 33 -20.30 5.68 15.26
C TYR A 33 -20.17 4.51 14.28
N ASP A 34 -20.99 4.49 13.23
CA ASP A 34 -20.97 3.42 12.23
C ASP A 34 -19.61 3.32 11.54
N LYS A 35 -18.98 4.47 11.24
CA LYS A 35 -17.65 4.52 10.63
C LYS A 35 -16.54 4.11 11.60
N ILE A 36 -16.60 4.52 12.86
CA ILE A 36 -15.65 4.07 13.91
C ILE A 36 -15.77 2.56 14.08
N SER A 37 -16.99 2.03 14.14
CA SER A 37 -17.25 0.59 14.24
C SER A 37 -16.66 -0.16 13.03
N GLY A 38 -16.89 0.34 11.81
CA GLY A 38 -16.30 -0.22 10.60
C GLY A 38 -14.76 -0.21 10.62
N LEU A 39 -14.14 0.88 11.09
CA LEU A 39 -12.69 0.96 11.27
C LEU A 39 -12.17 -0.10 12.24
N ILE A 40 -12.82 -0.26 13.40
CA ILE A 40 -12.43 -1.26 14.42
C ILE A 40 -12.59 -2.67 13.87
N ALA A 41 -13.72 -2.98 13.24
CA ALA A 41 -13.98 -4.27 12.63
C ALA A 41 -12.94 -4.61 11.54
N GLY A 42 -12.60 -3.64 10.69
CA GLY A 42 -11.55 -3.78 9.68
C GLY A 42 -10.17 -4.05 10.29
N TYR A 43 -9.83 -3.36 11.38
CA TYR A 43 -8.56 -3.57 12.09
C TYR A 43 -8.49 -4.97 12.72
N VAL A 44 -9.53 -5.38 13.45
CA VAL A 44 -9.64 -6.71 14.06
C VAL A 44 -9.57 -7.81 12.98
N GLY A 45 -10.27 -7.61 11.86
CA GLY A 45 -10.25 -8.53 10.72
C GLY A 45 -8.88 -8.67 10.08
N LEU A 46 -8.08 -7.61 10.02
CA LEU A 46 -6.77 -7.63 9.40
C LEU A 46 -5.66 -8.17 10.32
N PHE A 47 -5.70 -7.83 11.61
CA PHE A 47 -4.60 -8.07 12.55
C PHE A 47 -4.87 -9.12 13.62
N VAL A 48 -6.11 -9.23 14.13
CA VAL A 48 -6.43 -10.13 15.25
C VAL A 48 -6.87 -11.50 14.75
N LEU A 49 -7.77 -11.55 13.76
CA LEU A 49 -8.25 -12.81 13.18
C LEU A 49 -7.21 -13.52 12.29
N LYS A 50 -6.01 -12.95 12.18
CA LYS A 50 -4.88 -13.52 11.44
C LYS A 50 -4.25 -14.73 12.16
N GLY A 51 -4.50 -14.87 13.47
CA GLY A 51 -3.95 -15.97 14.28
C GLY A 51 -4.58 -17.34 14.04
N GLU A 52 -5.80 -17.43 13.48
CA GLU A 52 -6.56 -18.69 13.48
C GLU A 52 -6.75 -19.35 12.10
N ARG A 53 -6.44 -18.67 10.99
CA ARG A 53 -6.59 -19.24 9.63
C ARG A 53 -5.40 -18.89 8.74
N ALA A 54 -4.29 -19.57 8.98
CA ALA A 54 -3.04 -19.38 8.25
C ALA A 54 -3.05 -19.87 6.79
N GLU A 55 -4.19 -20.28 6.21
CA GLU A 55 -4.21 -20.95 4.89
C GLU A 55 -4.98 -20.22 3.78
N SER A 56 -5.67 -19.10 4.05
CA SER A 56 -6.31 -18.33 2.98
C SER A 56 -5.30 -17.33 2.39
N GLY A 57 -4.83 -17.62 1.17
CA GLY A 57 -3.71 -16.95 0.50
C GLY A 57 -3.75 -15.42 0.40
N ASN A 58 -2.64 -14.85 -0.06
CA ASN A 58 -2.33 -13.40 -0.15
C ASN A 58 -3.47 -12.51 -0.70
N ALA A 59 -4.40 -13.07 -1.49
CA ALA A 59 -5.57 -12.37 -2.00
C ALA A 59 -6.51 -11.84 -0.89
N SER A 60 -6.80 -12.62 0.16
CA SER A 60 -7.72 -12.18 1.22
C SER A 60 -7.12 -11.10 2.12
N HIS A 61 -5.80 -11.10 2.30
CA HIS A 61 -5.10 -10.08 3.08
C HIS A 61 -5.07 -8.73 2.35
N ASN A 62 -4.91 -8.74 1.01
CA ASN A 62 -4.98 -7.52 0.21
C ASN A 62 -6.39 -6.93 0.20
N LEU A 63 -7.43 -7.76 0.12
CA LEU A 63 -8.82 -7.29 0.18
C LEU A 63 -9.12 -6.60 1.52
N ARG A 64 -8.81 -7.24 2.66
CA ARG A 64 -9.01 -6.65 3.99
C ARG A 64 -8.20 -5.37 4.22
N PHE A 65 -7.00 -5.30 3.66
CA PHE A 65 -6.20 -4.08 3.69
C PHE A 65 -6.87 -2.93 2.92
N ILE A 66 -7.40 -3.23 1.72
CA ILE A 66 -8.15 -2.25 0.92
C ILE A 66 -9.42 -1.81 1.65
N GLU A 67 -10.16 -2.74 2.26
CA GLU A 67 -11.34 -2.42 3.07
C GLU A 67 -11.01 -1.50 4.24
N LEU A 68 -9.98 -1.81 5.02
CA LEU A 68 -9.51 -0.96 6.13
C LEU A 68 -9.10 0.43 5.64
N LYS A 69 -8.41 0.50 4.51
CA LYS A 69 -8.04 1.78 3.89
C LYS A 69 -9.28 2.59 3.49
N ASN A 70 -10.29 1.95 2.91
CA ASN A 70 -11.54 2.61 2.53
C ASN A 70 -12.28 3.17 3.75
N TYR A 71 -12.28 2.46 4.88
CA TYR A 71 -12.86 2.98 6.14
C TYR A 71 -12.13 4.23 6.63
N ILE A 72 -10.80 4.24 6.57
CA ILE A 72 -9.99 5.40 6.92
C ILE A 72 -10.31 6.58 6.00
N ASP A 73 -10.35 6.36 4.68
CA ASP A 73 -10.65 7.41 3.70
C ASP A 73 -12.05 7.98 3.91
N SER A 74 -13.03 7.11 4.17
CA SER A 74 -14.40 7.53 4.44
C SER A 74 -14.59 8.25 5.79
N LEU A 75 -13.71 8.00 6.77
CA LEU A 75 -13.65 8.77 8.02
C LEU A 75 -13.03 10.15 7.78
N LEU A 76 -11.97 10.25 6.99
CA LEU A 76 -11.35 11.53 6.62
C LEU A 76 -12.36 12.43 5.89
N GLU A 77 -13.11 11.89 4.93
CA GLU A 77 -14.19 12.62 4.25
C GLU A 77 -15.26 13.12 5.23
N LEU A 78 -15.62 12.34 6.26
CA LEU A 78 -16.55 12.78 7.29
C LEU A 78 -15.94 13.92 8.13
N LEU A 79 -14.66 13.85 8.47
CA LEU A 79 -13.98 14.93 9.19
C LEU A 79 -13.93 16.21 8.37
N ASP A 80 -13.68 16.12 7.05
CA ASP A 80 -13.74 17.26 6.13
C ASP A 80 -15.14 17.89 6.13
N TYR A 81 -16.18 17.07 6.08
CA TYR A 81 -17.57 17.53 6.17
C TYR A 81 -17.86 18.23 7.51
N LEU A 82 -17.41 17.67 8.63
CA LEU A 82 -17.61 18.26 9.97
C LEU A 82 -16.88 19.60 10.12
N GLU A 83 -15.71 19.73 9.51
CA GLU A 83 -14.94 20.98 9.47
C GLU A 83 -15.69 22.05 8.68
N HIS A 84 -16.17 21.71 7.47
CA HIS A 84 -16.94 22.64 6.64
C HIS A 84 -18.24 23.07 7.31
N SER A 85 -18.89 22.17 8.04
CA SER A 85 -20.14 22.45 8.74
C SER A 85 -19.96 23.28 10.01
N LYS A 86 -18.72 23.44 10.50
CA LYS A 86 -18.37 24.16 11.74
C LYS A 86 -19.14 23.70 13.00
N ILE A 87 -19.63 22.45 12.98
CA ILE A 87 -20.46 21.88 14.05
C ILE A 87 -19.63 21.52 15.29
N VAL A 88 -18.35 21.18 15.06
CA VAL A 88 -17.45 20.68 16.11
C VAL A 88 -16.27 21.65 16.27
N PRO A 89 -15.78 21.89 17.50
CA PRO A 89 -14.55 22.65 17.70
C PRO A 89 -13.38 22.10 16.87
N ILE A 90 -12.59 23.02 16.33
CA ILE A 90 -11.51 22.73 15.37
C ILE A 90 -10.44 21.83 16.02
N SER A 91 -10.11 22.03 17.29
CA SER A 91 -8.99 21.32 17.92
C SER A 91 -9.22 19.79 17.99
N PRO A 92 -10.34 19.26 18.53
CA PRO A 92 -10.62 17.82 18.49
C PRO A 92 -10.61 17.24 17.07
N LEU A 93 -11.11 17.99 16.09
CA LEU A 93 -11.16 17.58 14.69
C LEU A 93 -9.76 17.43 14.09
N LEU A 94 -8.87 18.41 14.33
CA LEU A 94 -7.48 18.36 13.87
C LEU A 94 -6.71 17.21 14.52
N TYR A 95 -6.91 16.96 15.82
CA TYR A 95 -6.29 15.82 16.50
C TYR A 95 -6.76 14.48 15.91
N ALA A 96 -8.07 14.32 15.69
CA ALA A 96 -8.62 13.12 15.07
C ALA A 96 -8.04 12.90 13.66
N ARG A 97 -8.03 13.96 12.82
CA ARG A 97 -7.48 13.89 11.46
C ARG A 97 -6.00 13.52 11.46
N ARG A 98 -5.19 14.19 12.28
CA ARG A 98 -3.74 13.91 12.37
C ARG A 98 -3.47 12.45 12.73
N ASN A 99 -4.10 11.95 13.80
CA ASN A 99 -3.85 10.57 14.25
C ASN A 99 -4.32 9.55 13.20
N LEU A 100 -5.45 9.80 12.54
CA LEU A 100 -5.96 8.93 11.50
C LEU A 100 -5.03 8.87 10.27
N LEU A 101 -4.41 10.00 9.91
CA LEU A 101 -3.38 10.07 8.87
C LEU A 101 -2.08 9.36 9.29
N ASP A 102 -1.64 9.53 10.53
CA ASP A 102 -0.49 8.83 11.08
C ASP A 102 -0.72 7.30 11.06
N PHE A 103 -1.93 6.87 11.42
CA PHE A 103 -2.34 5.47 11.32
C PHE A 103 -2.34 4.97 9.87
N LYS A 104 -2.94 5.72 8.93
CA LYS A 104 -2.93 5.40 7.49
C LYS A 104 -1.52 5.23 6.95
N LEU A 105 -0.63 6.15 7.29
CA LEU A 105 0.78 6.12 6.89
C LEU A 105 1.48 4.88 7.45
N SER A 106 1.20 4.54 8.72
CA SER A 106 1.74 3.34 9.35
C SER A 106 1.26 2.06 8.64
N LEU A 107 -0.01 1.98 8.25
CA LEU A 107 -0.55 0.84 7.50
C LEU A 107 0.13 0.67 6.14
N ILE A 108 0.35 1.76 5.41
CA ILE A 108 1.03 1.74 4.10
C ILE A 108 2.46 1.23 4.26
N LYS A 109 3.21 1.72 5.25
CA LYS A 109 4.57 1.25 5.55
C LYS A 109 4.59 -0.25 5.85
N LEU A 110 3.62 -0.75 6.62
CA LEU A 110 3.54 -2.16 6.97
C LEU A 110 3.25 -3.06 5.76
N HIS A 111 2.37 -2.61 4.87
CA HIS A 111 2.07 -3.33 3.63
C HIS A 111 3.29 -3.42 2.71
N GLN A 112 4.01 -2.30 2.53
CA GLN A 112 5.27 -2.27 1.76
C GLN A 112 6.36 -3.17 2.35
N TYR A 113 6.45 -3.25 3.68
CA TYR A 113 7.46 -4.11 4.32
C TYR A 113 7.14 -5.61 4.17
N LYS A 114 5.85 -5.98 4.22
CA LYS A 114 5.40 -7.36 4.03
C LYS A 114 5.56 -7.85 2.59
N SER A 115 5.46 -6.98 1.58
CA SER A 115 5.72 -7.34 0.18
C SER A 115 7.21 -7.53 -0.13
N VAL A 116 8.12 -6.93 0.65
CA VAL A 116 9.58 -7.04 0.45
C VAL A 116 10.17 -8.21 1.23
N SER A 117 9.60 -8.57 2.38
CA SER A 117 10.10 -9.66 3.24
C SER A 117 9.71 -11.07 2.78
N SER A 118 8.86 -11.20 1.74
CA SER A 118 8.52 -12.48 1.12
C SER A 118 9.52 -12.99 0.07
N VAL A 119 10.65 -12.30 -0.13
CA VAL A 119 11.78 -12.85 -0.91
C VAL A 119 12.58 -13.77 0.00
N SER A 120 12.32 -15.06 -0.17
CA SER A 120 12.99 -16.20 0.46
C SER A 120 14.49 -16.03 0.65
N LYS A 121 14.96 -16.31 1.87
CA LYS A 121 16.37 -16.57 2.20
C LYS A 121 16.98 -17.52 1.15
N PRO A 122 18.07 -17.15 0.46
CA PRO A 122 18.81 -18.10 -0.35
C PRO A 122 19.58 -19.03 0.59
N LYS A 123 19.38 -20.34 0.42
CA LYS A 123 20.17 -21.40 1.06
C LYS A 123 21.65 -21.15 0.82
N GLU A 124 22.43 -21.27 1.89
CA GLU A 124 23.90 -21.35 1.88
C GLU A 124 24.39 -22.41 0.88
N ASN A 125 25.36 -22.01 0.05
CA ASN A 125 26.67 -22.65 -0.15
C ASN A 125 27.20 -22.45 -1.57
N LYS A 126 28.04 -21.42 -1.76
CA LYS A 126 29.44 -21.52 -2.23
C LYS A 126 30.04 -20.13 -2.49
N PRO A 127 31.35 -19.92 -2.25
CA PRO A 127 31.94 -18.59 -2.10
C PRO A 127 32.64 -18.14 -3.38
N ILE A 128 32.39 -16.92 -3.86
CA ILE A 128 33.34 -16.20 -4.71
C ILE A 128 33.30 -14.69 -4.36
N ILE A 129 34.23 -14.33 -3.48
CA ILE A 129 35.16 -13.19 -3.55
C ILE A 129 34.63 -11.85 -4.11
N PHE A 130 34.55 -10.90 -3.17
CA PHE A 130 34.56 -9.45 -3.26
C PHE A 130 35.16 -8.80 -4.52
N VAL A 131 34.44 -7.78 -5.04
CA VAL A 131 35.06 -6.46 -5.31
C VAL A 131 34.16 -5.37 -4.73
N SER A 132 34.66 -4.77 -3.65
CA SER A 132 34.20 -3.52 -3.08
C SER A 132 34.57 -2.36 -4.01
N LYS A 133 33.65 -1.42 -4.25
CA LYS A 133 33.89 0.01 -3.95
C LYS A 133 32.62 0.87 -4.06
N ASN A 134 32.42 1.59 -2.96
CA ASN A 134 31.76 2.89 -2.81
C ASN A 134 30.23 2.95 -2.89
N VAL A 135 29.67 2.74 -1.70
CA VAL A 135 28.45 3.43 -1.27
C VAL A 135 28.77 4.91 -1.06
N GLN A 136 28.07 5.79 -1.77
CA GLN A 136 27.62 7.05 -1.18
C GLN A 136 26.09 7.14 -1.32
N PRO A 137 25.38 7.55 -0.25
CA PRO A 137 23.93 7.66 -0.23
C PRO A 137 23.48 9.05 -0.71
N ARG A 138 22.21 9.11 -1.17
CA ARG A 138 21.40 10.30 -1.52
C ARG A 138 21.40 10.67 -3.02
N ASN A 139 20.30 10.39 -3.71
CA ASN A 139 19.20 11.36 -3.81
C ASN A 139 17.96 10.74 -4.46
N LEU A 140 16.83 10.95 -3.79
CA LEU A 140 15.49 10.84 -4.32
C LEU A 140 15.34 11.78 -5.52
N LYS A 141 15.31 11.22 -6.73
CA LYS A 141 14.55 11.75 -7.87
C LYS A 141 14.23 10.56 -8.76
N GLU A 142 12.98 10.11 -8.72
CA GLU A 142 12.27 9.58 -9.89
C GLU A 142 13.15 8.90 -10.96
N SER A 143 13.71 7.72 -10.65
CA SER A 143 14.06 6.78 -11.71
C SER A 143 12.73 6.46 -12.40
N SER A 144 12.52 6.97 -13.61
CA SER A 144 11.24 6.88 -14.33
C SER A 144 10.68 5.46 -14.22
N ASN A 145 9.37 5.30 -14.05
CA ASN A 145 8.73 3.99 -13.99
C ASN A 145 9.16 3.07 -15.16
N LYS A 146 9.55 3.67 -16.31
CA LYS A 146 10.20 2.99 -17.44
C LYS A 146 11.50 2.27 -17.08
N GLU A 147 12.41 2.93 -16.36
CA GLU A 147 13.70 2.38 -15.97
C GLU A 147 13.54 1.19 -15.04
N ARG A 148 12.55 1.24 -14.14
CA ARG A 148 12.23 0.11 -13.26
C ARG A 148 11.72 -1.09 -14.05
N ILE A 149 10.82 -0.86 -15.01
CA ILE A 149 10.31 -1.92 -15.91
C ILE A 149 11.44 -2.49 -16.76
N LEU A 150 12.33 -1.64 -17.29
CA LEU A 150 13.49 -2.08 -18.06
C LEU A 150 14.45 -2.92 -17.21
N ASN A 151 14.75 -2.48 -15.99
CA ASN A 151 15.59 -3.23 -15.06
C ASN A 151 14.98 -4.57 -14.65
N PHE A 152 13.65 -4.66 -14.58
CA PHE A 152 12.95 -5.92 -14.35
C PHE A 152 13.11 -6.87 -15.55
N ILE A 153 12.90 -6.40 -16.77
CA ILE A 153 13.06 -7.22 -17.99
C ILE A 153 14.52 -7.66 -18.19
N LYS A 154 15.51 -6.85 -17.77
CA LYS A 154 16.93 -7.22 -17.76
C LYS A 154 17.26 -8.37 -16.80
N LYS A 155 16.60 -8.39 -15.63
CA LYS A 155 16.80 -9.42 -14.61
C LYS A 155 16.05 -10.72 -14.92
N SER A 156 14.92 -10.61 -15.60
CA SER A 156 14.03 -11.73 -15.94
C SER A 156 13.81 -11.81 -17.46
N PRO A 157 14.72 -12.46 -18.21
CA PRO A 157 14.56 -12.64 -19.65
C PRO A 157 13.32 -13.49 -19.93
N ASN A 158 12.57 -13.15 -20.98
CA ASN A 158 11.27 -13.75 -21.35
C ASN A 158 10.13 -13.50 -20.35
N SER A 159 10.07 -12.30 -19.78
CA SER A 159 8.95 -11.91 -18.90
C SER A 159 7.64 -11.75 -19.69
N ARG A 160 6.54 -12.35 -19.19
CA ARG A 160 5.21 -12.19 -19.79
C ARG A 160 4.61 -10.83 -19.43
N THR A 161 3.74 -10.30 -20.28
CA THR A 161 2.99 -9.05 -19.98
C THR A 161 2.24 -9.13 -18.64
N LYS A 162 1.67 -10.29 -18.32
CA LYS A 162 0.94 -10.52 -17.06
C LYS A 162 1.85 -10.45 -15.84
N GLU A 163 3.08 -10.96 -15.94
CA GLU A 163 4.08 -10.96 -14.87
C GLU A 163 4.58 -9.54 -14.62
N ILE A 164 4.84 -8.77 -15.68
CA ILE A 164 5.24 -7.36 -15.56
C ILE A 164 4.10 -6.53 -14.95
N ILE A 165 2.86 -6.76 -15.36
CA ILE A 165 1.70 -6.07 -14.76
C ILE A 165 1.53 -6.44 -13.28
N TYR A 166 1.78 -7.71 -12.92
CA TYR A 166 1.71 -8.17 -11.54
C TYR A 166 2.77 -7.50 -10.66
N GLU A 167 4.03 -7.46 -11.13
CA GLU A 167 5.15 -6.82 -10.43
C GLU A 167 4.92 -5.30 -10.26
N PHE A 168 4.39 -4.66 -11.30
CA PHE A 168 4.09 -3.22 -11.30
C PHE A 168 2.60 -2.93 -11.01
N SER A 169 1.96 -3.73 -10.15
CA SER A 169 0.54 -3.58 -9.78
C SER A 169 0.19 -2.26 -9.06
N ILE A 170 1.21 -1.53 -8.60
CA ILE A 170 1.09 -0.15 -8.08
C ILE A 170 0.68 0.82 -9.21
N LEU A 171 1.06 0.52 -10.45
CA LEU A 171 0.68 1.28 -11.65
C LEU A 171 -0.56 0.66 -12.29
N SER A 172 -1.39 1.50 -12.92
CA SER A 172 -2.52 0.98 -13.68
C SER A 172 -2.06 0.08 -14.82
N ASN A 173 -2.85 -0.95 -15.16
CA ASN A 173 -2.59 -1.82 -16.31
C ASN A 173 -2.35 -1.02 -17.60
N ARG A 174 -3.02 0.13 -17.75
CA ARG A 174 -2.86 1.05 -18.88
C ARG A 174 -1.48 1.72 -18.86
N THR A 175 -1.03 2.18 -17.70
CA THR A 175 0.28 2.82 -17.50
C THR A 175 1.42 1.84 -17.78
N VAL A 176 1.32 0.59 -17.31
CA VAL A 176 2.33 -0.45 -17.57
C VAL A 176 2.41 -0.78 -19.05
N LYS A 177 1.27 -0.99 -19.73
CA LYS A 177 1.23 -1.25 -21.18
C LYS A 177 1.77 -0.07 -22.00
N ARG A 178 1.49 1.16 -21.58
CA ARG A 178 2.02 2.37 -22.21
C ARG A 178 3.55 2.44 -22.08
N ASN A 179 4.10 2.24 -20.87
CA ASN A 179 5.55 2.21 -20.66
C ASN A 179 6.24 1.10 -21.46
N LEU A 180 5.63 -0.09 -21.55
CA LEU A 180 6.14 -1.20 -22.37
C LEU A 180 6.13 -0.87 -23.86
N LYS A 181 5.10 -0.15 -24.34
CA LYS A 181 5.07 0.33 -25.73
C LYS A 181 6.18 1.36 -25.98
N GLU A 182 6.35 2.32 -25.08
CA GLU A 182 7.40 3.33 -25.19
C GLU A 182 8.81 2.69 -25.17
N LEU A 183 9.05 1.68 -24.32
CA LEU A 183 10.31 0.92 -24.31
C LEU A 183 10.56 0.07 -25.56
N LEU A 184 9.49 -0.42 -26.22
CA LEU A 184 9.57 -1.09 -27.51
C LEU A 184 9.94 -0.11 -28.63
N ASP A 185 9.26 1.04 -28.66
CA ASP A 185 9.46 2.09 -29.67
C ASP A 185 10.88 2.70 -29.56
N GLU A 186 11.39 2.83 -28.33
CA GLU A 186 12.77 3.26 -28.04
C GLU A 186 13.83 2.16 -28.31
N GLY A 187 13.42 0.93 -28.60
CA GLY A 187 14.31 -0.16 -29.02
C GLY A 187 15.06 -0.90 -27.90
N PHE A 188 14.74 -0.62 -26.62
CA PHE A 188 15.38 -1.26 -25.47
C PHE A 188 14.90 -2.68 -25.20
N ILE A 189 13.68 -3.02 -25.63
CA ILE A 189 13.08 -4.34 -25.48
C ILE A 189 12.55 -4.85 -26.81
N LYS A 190 12.48 -6.18 -26.95
CA LYS A 190 11.88 -6.89 -28.08
C LYS A 190 10.63 -7.63 -27.61
N LYS A 191 9.57 -7.56 -28.42
CA LYS A 191 8.33 -8.31 -28.22
C LYS A 191 8.42 -9.63 -28.98
N ILE A 192 8.24 -10.76 -28.30
CA ILE A 192 8.12 -12.08 -28.89
C ILE A 192 6.72 -12.59 -28.59
N SER A 193 5.95 -12.93 -29.62
CA SER A 193 4.63 -13.54 -29.44
C SER A 193 4.77 -15.04 -29.68
N LYS A 194 4.52 -15.85 -28.66
CA LYS A 194 4.61 -17.32 -28.72
C LYS A 194 3.47 -17.92 -27.91
N ASP A 195 2.80 -18.95 -28.43
CA ASP A 195 1.73 -19.70 -27.73
C ASP A 195 0.63 -18.81 -27.12
N ASN A 196 0.05 -17.90 -27.92
CA ASN A 196 -0.98 -16.92 -27.51
C ASN A 196 -0.58 -15.98 -26.35
N ALA A 197 0.71 -15.92 -26.01
CA ALA A 197 1.25 -15.02 -24.98
C ALA A 197 2.30 -14.07 -25.56
N VAL A 198 2.36 -12.88 -24.96
CA VAL A 198 3.32 -11.83 -25.32
C VAL A 198 4.44 -11.80 -24.28
N TYR A 199 5.66 -12.03 -24.74
CA TYR A 199 6.89 -12.01 -23.97
C TYR A 199 7.72 -10.79 -24.36
N TYR A 200 8.42 -10.25 -23.37
CA TYR A 200 9.38 -9.16 -23.56
C TYR A 200 10.77 -9.64 -23.18
N ASN A 201 11.74 -9.32 -24.01
CA ASN A 201 13.16 -9.58 -23.75
C ASN A 201 13.97 -8.31 -24.01
N CYS A 202 15.09 -8.13 -23.30
CA CYS A 202 16.02 -7.06 -23.66
C CYS A 202 16.69 -7.39 -25.00
N LYS A 203 16.89 -6.36 -25.81
CA LYS A 203 17.59 -6.49 -27.09
C LYS A 203 19.09 -6.70 -26.86
#